data_AF-A0A935F6F5-F1
#
_entry.id   AF-A0A935F6F5-F1
#
_cell.length_a   1.000
_cell.length_b   1.000
_cell.length_c   1.000
_cell.angle_alpha   90.00
_cell.angle_beta   90.00
_cell.angle_gamma   90.00
#
_symmetry.space_group_name_H-M   'P 1'
#
loop_
_entity.id
_entity.type
_entity.pdbx_description
1 polymer ?
#
loop_
_entity_poly.entity_id
_entity_poly.type
_entity_poly.pdbx_seq_one_letter_code
_entity_poly.pdbx_strand_id
1 'polypeptide(L)'
;MRWIKSPAWDFVWILNALWLAPLVLLLAQGHDDVRASPVDGLFFALAVPLWFGHRVSSAWLAYATPAYRPLLATQRLRFVVAPLAIAAACFALLLAPESVLPMPLTERVVWLAVVDYLLVSYHFAAQHFGLLSLYRARAGRASDATARRLDRWFALVVGGGFVVVAEALSGSIAFQDRWIDPLLGSDGADLLSRTLHDGGIVLVVILTVLMLRVELRSQRPSLPRMAYVVGVSAMVLFAFLARAPFLFIVLWSVQHWSSAMGLASLAASGGAQAPGAHWQRLLAPVNRRGWAVLLVLAVLSTLLLPVMEVQAVTDEYVYADRIFGDAALWLRSSPFVPALLALGFASGFIHYLLDRAAFRFSSPDVREAARGLLQPRHPRSWQPSMRHVR
;
A
#
# COMPACT_ATOMS: atom_id res chain seq x y z
N MET A 1 -2.42 9.98 24.91
CA MET A 1 -2.39 9.04 23.76
C MET A 1 -2.20 9.86 22.49
N ARG A 2 -1.17 9.59 21.68
CA ARG A 2 -0.87 10.41 20.49
C ARG A 2 -1.17 9.61 19.22
N TRP A 3 -2.21 10.05 18.52
CA TRP A 3 -2.57 9.62 17.15
C TRP A 3 -1.54 10.15 16.14
N ILE A 4 -1.54 9.63 14.90
CA ILE A 4 -0.69 10.17 13.83
C ILE A 4 -1.12 11.62 13.54
N LYS A 5 -2.43 11.83 13.34
CA LYS A 5 -3.01 13.17 13.19
C LYS A 5 -4.13 13.44 14.19
N SER A 6 -5.16 12.62 14.19
CA SER A 6 -6.33 12.70 15.08
C SER A 6 -7.09 11.38 15.05
N PRO A 7 -7.92 11.06 16.07
CA PRO A 7 -8.69 9.81 16.07
C PRO A 7 -9.49 9.61 14.78
N ALA A 8 -10.24 10.62 14.35
CA ALA A 8 -11.06 10.54 13.15
C ALA A 8 -10.22 10.37 11.87
N TRP A 9 -9.09 11.07 11.77
CA TRP A 9 -8.24 10.93 10.58
C TRP A 9 -7.57 9.56 10.52
N ASP A 10 -7.02 9.10 11.64
CA ASP A 10 -6.42 7.77 11.74
C ASP A 10 -7.46 6.67 11.47
N PHE A 11 -8.70 6.82 11.95
CA PHE A 11 -9.80 5.89 11.70
C PHE A 11 -10.15 5.75 10.21
N VAL A 12 -10.16 6.86 9.47
CA VAL A 12 -10.47 6.87 8.04
C VAL A 12 -9.30 6.37 7.19
N TRP A 13 -8.07 6.80 7.49
CA TRP A 13 -6.94 6.60 6.58
C TRP A 13 -6.07 5.39 6.93
N ILE A 14 -5.99 5.00 8.21
CA ILE A 14 -5.01 4.01 8.70
C ILE A 14 -5.67 2.80 9.32
N LEU A 15 -6.71 3.02 10.14
CA LEU A 15 -7.44 1.99 10.87
C LEU A 15 -8.75 1.59 10.17
N ASN A 16 -8.83 1.83 8.86
CA ASN A 16 -10.08 1.61 8.12
C ASN A 16 -10.53 0.16 8.10
N ALA A 17 -9.61 -0.79 8.21
CA ALA A 17 -9.93 -2.21 8.38
C ALA A 17 -10.96 -2.47 9.51
N LEU A 18 -10.97 -1.64 10.57
CA LEU A 18 -11.89 -1.79 11.70
C LEU A 18 -13.36 -1.53 11.34
N TRP A 19 -13.64 -0.67 10.37
CA TRP A 19 -15.00 -0.41 9.89
C TRP A 19 -15.28 -1.06 8.54
N LEU A 20 -14.26 -1.23 7.71
CA LEU A 20 -14.39 -1.83 6.39
C LEU A 20 -14.70 -3.32 6.49
N ALA A 21 -14.07 -4.06 7.42
CA ALA A 21 -14.34 -5.48 7.63
C ALA A 21 -15.82 -5.80 7.95
N PRO A 22 -16.46 -5.17 8.96
CA PRO A 22 -17.88 -5.40 9.21
C PRO A 22 -18.77 -4.88 8.07
N LEU A 23 -18.37 -3.81 7.37
CA LEU A 23 -19.13 -3.30 6.23
C LEU A 23 -19.13 -4.28 5.05
N VAL A 24 -17.98 -4.82 4.66
CA VAL A 24 -17.93 -5.78 3.54
C VAL A 24 -18.67 -7.08 3.85
N LEU A 25 -18.67 -7.52 5.13
CA LEU A 25 -19.52 -8.64 5.57
C LEU A 25 -20.99 -8.35 5.37
N LEU A 26 -21.45 -7.18 5.82
CA LEU A 26 -22.83 -6.77 5.68
C LEU A 26 -23.24 -6.68 4.21
N LEU A 27 -22.38 -6.13 3.35
CA LEU A 27 -22.65 -6.00 1.92
C LEU A 27 -22.60 -7.35 1.17
N ALA A 28 -21.76 -8.30 1.61
CA ALA A 28 -21.67 -9.63 1.02
C ALA A 28 -22.81 -10.56 1.46
N GLN A 29 -23.54 -10.22 2.53
CA GLN A 29 -24.56 -11.10 3.10
C GLN A 29 -25.63 -11.47 2.06
N GLY A 30 -25.94 -12.76 1.96
CA GLY A 30 -26.94 -13.30 1.04
C GLY A 30 -26.50 -13.41 -0.43
N HIS A 31 -25.21 -13.22 -0.72
CA HIS A 31 -24.64 -13.41 -2.07
C HIS A 31 -23.67 -14.59 -2.08
N ASP A 32 -23.89 -15.54 -2.99
CA ASP A 32 -22.98 -16.68 -3.18
C ASP A 32 -21.69 -16.25 -3.90
N ASP A 33 -21.80 -15.35 -4.88
CA ASP A 33 -20.67 -14.66 -5.49
C ASP A 33 -20.53 -13.25 -4.91
N VAL A 34 -19.46 -13.02 -4.16
CA VAL A 34 -19.20 -11.72 -3.54
C VAL A 34 -18.89 -10.64 -4.59
N ARG A 35 -18.38 -11.00 -5.78
CA ARG A 35 -18.18 -10.02 -6.87
C ARG A 35 -19.49 -9.55 -7.49
N ALA A 36 -20.56 -10.33 -7.36
CA ALA A 36 -21.92 -9.93 -7.75
C ALA A 36 -22.65 -9.12 -6.65
N SER A 37 -22.03 -8.93 -5.49
CA SER A 37 -22.61 -8.17 -4.36
C SER A 37 -22.26 -6.68 -4.42
N PRO A 38 -22.92 -5.81 -3.61
CA PRO A 38 -22.54 -4.41 -3.45
C PRO A 38 -21.09 -4.16 -3.01
N VAL A 39 -20.36 -5.19 -2.55
CA VAL A 39 -18.92 -5.11 -2.26
C VAL A 39 -18.13 -4.68 -3.50
N ASP A 40 -18.47 -5.15 -4.69
CA ASP A 40 -17.75 -4.75 -5.90
C ASP A 40 -17.96 -3.26 -6.24
N GLY A 41 -19.18 -2.75 -6.05
CA GLY A 41 -19.47 -1.31 -6.19
C GLY A 41 -18.69 -0.47 -5.16
N LEU A 42 -18.61 -0.93 -3.91
CA LEU A 42 -17.79 -0.29 -2.88
C LEU A 42 -16.30 -0.31 -3.24
N PHE A 43 -15.80 -1.46 -3.68
CA PHE A 43 -14.40 -1.61 -4.05
C PHE A 43 -14.05 -0.75 -5.25
N PHE A 44 -14.90 -0.70 -6.28
CA PHE A 44 -14.76 0.23 -7.40
C PHE A 44 -14.68 1.69 -6.93
N ALA A 45 -15.60 2.14 -6.07
CA ALA A 45 -15.63 3.50 -5.54
C ALA A 45 -14.37 3.88 -4.74
N LEU A 46 -13.68 2.89 -4.15
CA LEU A 46 -12.44 3.10 -3.39
C LEU A 46 -11.19 2.90 -4.27
N ALA A 47 -11.19 1.94 -5.17
CA ALA A 47 -10.06 1.63 -6.05
C ALA A 47 -9.81 2.77 -7.03
N VAL A 48 -10.84 3.32 -7.66
CA VAL A 48 -10.72 4.41 -8.63
C VAL A 48 -9.90 5.58 -8.08
N PRO A 49 -10.22 6.17 -6.90
CA PRO A 49 -9.44 7.27 -6.35
C PRO A 49 -8.17 6.84 -5.59
N LEU A 50 -8.04 5.60 -5.12
CA LEU A 50 -6.92 5.21 -4.25
C LEU A 50 -5.82 4.39 -4.95
N TRP A 51 -6.16 3.58 -5.93
CA TRP A 51 -5.29 2.54 -6.45
C TRP A 51 -4.07 3.04 -7.22
N PHE A 52 -4.19 3.94 -8.19
CA PHE A 52 -2.98 4.52 -8.80
C PHE A 52 -2.50 5.77 -8.08
N GLY A 53 -3.38 6.41 -7.30
CA GLY A 53 -3.06 7.54 -6.44
C GLY A 53 -2.05 7.19 -5.35
N HIS A 54 -2.19 6.04 -4.69
CA HIS A 54 -1.17 5.59 -3.73
C HIS A 54 0.14 5.21 -4.42
N ARG A 55 0.07 4.56 -5.60
CA ARG A 55 1.24 4.13 -6.35
C ARG A 55 2.15 5.30 -6.71
N VAL A 56 1.56 6.43 -7.11
CA VAL A 56 2.31 7.65 -7.44
C VAL A 56 2.57 8.56 -6.23
N SER A 57 2.11 8.20 -5.03
CA SER A 57 2.18 9.09 -3.86
C SER A 57 3.60 9.35 -3.36
N SER A 58 4.49 8.36 -3.36
CA SER A 58 5.90 8.56 -3.01
C SER A 58 6.69 9.25 -4.12
N ALA A 59 6.32 9.05 -5.38
CA ALA A 59 6.83 9.86 -6.49
C ALA A 59 6.40 11.33 -6.34
N TRP A 60 5.16 11.60 -5.93
CA TRP A 60 4.70 12.95 -5.60
C TRP A 60 5.53 13.58 -4.47
N LEU A 61 5.83 12.81 -3.42
CA LEU A 61 6.72 13.29 -2.35
C LEU A 61 8.11 13.60 -2.89
N ALA A 62 8.76 12.63 -3.51
CA ALA A 62 10.14 12.74 -3.97
C ALA A 62 10.31 13.87 -4.99
N TYR A 63 9.42 13.93 -5.98
CA TYR A 63 9.61 14.77 -7.14
C TYR A 63 8.77 16.02 -7.11
N ALA A 64 7.60 16.04 -6.45
CA ALA A 64 6.66 17.17 -6.49
C ALA A 64 6.70 18.05 -5.21
N THR A 65 7.38 17.61 -4.15
CA THR A 65 7.43 18.32 -2.85
C THR A 65 8.80 18.97 -2.61
N PRO A 66 8.88 20.29 -2.32
CA PRO A 66 10.15 20.97 -2.08
C PRO A 66 11.01 20.35 -0.97
N ALA A 67 10.36 19.82 0.09
CA ALA A 67 11.05 19.23 1.24
C ALA A 67 11.92 18.02 0.90
N TYR A 68 11.61 17.28 -0.19
CA TYR A 68 12.38 16.11 -0.62
C TYR A 68 13.50 16.45 -1.61
N ARG A 69 13.57 17.69 -2.11
CA ARG A 69 14.57 18.10 -3.10
C ARG A 69 16.02 17.82 -2.69
N PRO A 70 16.44 18.06 -1.42
CA PRO A 70 17.81 17.73 -1.01
C PRO A 70 18.13 16.25 -1.19
N LEU A 71 17.15 15.36 -1.00
CA LEU A 71 17.32 13.92 -1.15
C LEU A 71 17.56 13.50 -2.59
N LEU A 72 17.00 14.22 -3.57
CA LEU A 72 17.31 14.00 -4.99
C LEU A 72 18.79 14.28 -5.29
N ALA A 73 19.40 15.24 -4.59
CA ALA A 73 20.79 15.60 -4.77
C ALA A 73 21.75 14.68 -3.99
N THR A 74 21.43 14.34 -2.75
CA THR A 74 22.31 13.58 -1.85
C THR A 74 22.12 12.06 -1.94
N GLN A 75 20.96 11.60 -2.42
CA GLN A 75 20.61 10.17 -2.50
C GLN A 75 20.20 9.78 -3.94
N ARG A 76 20.93 10.29 -4.93
CA ARG A 76 20.68 10.09 -6.38
C ARG A 76 20.44 8.63 -6.79
N LEU A 77 21.18 7.68 -6.19
CA LEU A 77 20.99 6.27 -6.49
C LEU A 77 19.54 5.82 -6.23
N ARG A 78 18.95 6.27 -5.10
CA ARG A 78 17.61 5.83 -4.66
C ARG A 78 16.47 6.54 -5.38
N PHE A 79 16.66 7.83 -5.67
CA PHE A 79 15.59 8.68 -6.20
C PHE A 79 15.74 8.99 -7.70
N VAL A 80 16.84 8.62 -8.36
CA VAL A 80 17.04 8.94 -9.78
C VAL A 80 17.53 7.71 -10.53
N VAL A 81 18.70 7.18 -10.18
CA VAL A 81 19.35 6.11 -10.96
C VAL A 81 18.56 4.81 -10.89
N ALA A 82 18.20 4.34 -9.69
CA ALA A 82 17.46 3.08 -9.55
C ALA A 82 16.05 3.14 -10.18
N PRO A 83 15.24 4.22 -10.01
CA PRO A 83 13.98 4.34 -10.73
C PRO A 83 14.14 4.28 -12.26
N LEU A 84 15.14 4.98 -12.82
CA LEU A 84 15.42 4.94 -14.26
C LEU A 84 15.89 3.57 -14.73
N ALA A 85 16.73 2.89 -13.94
CA ALA A 85 17.20 1.55 -14.25
C ALA A 85 16.06 0.53 -14.22
N ILE A 86 15.14 0.63 -13.26
CA ILE A 86 13.93 -0.20 -13.18
C ILE A 86 13.07 0.01 -14.44
N ALA A 87 12.80 1.26 -14.81
CA ALA A 87 12.03 1.57 -16.02
C ALA A 87 12.73 0.99 -17.26
N ALA A 88 14.02 1.26 -17.44
CA ALA A 88 14.79 0.74 -18.57
C ALA A 88 14.77 -0.79 -18.63
N ALA A 89 14.90 -1.48 -17.49
CA ALA A 89 14.86 -2.94 -17.42
C ALA A 89 13.49 -3.51 -17.80
N CYS A 90 12.39 -2.95 -17.26
CA CYS A 90 11.03 -3.38 -17.61
C CYS A 90 10.73 -3.18 -19.11
N PHE A 91 11.09 -2.01 -19.66
CA PHE A 91 10.90 -1.72 -21.08
C PHE A 91 11.78 -2.60 -21.97
N ALA A 92 13.06 -2.79 -21.63
CA ALA A 92 13.93 -3.68 -22.38
C ALA A 92 13.39 -5.12 -22.38
N LEU A 93 12.92 -5.62 -21.24
CA LEU A 93 12.41 -6.98 -21.10
C LEU A 93 11.14 -7.20 -21.93
N LEU A 94 10.18 -6.26 -21.90
CA LEU A 94 8.88 -6.44 -22.53
C LEU A 94 8.81 -5.97 -23.98
N LEU A 95 9.73 -5.11 -24.44
CA LEU A 95 9.81 -4.66 -25.83
C LEU A 95 10.84 -5.41 -26.67
N ALA A 96 11.74 -6.20 -26.05
CA ALA A 96 12.71 -6.98 -26.81
C ALA A 96 12.00 -7.97 -27.76
N PRO A 97 12.33 -8.01 -29.05
CA PRO A 97 11.79 -9.02 -29.95
C PRO A 97 12.29 -10.41 -29.54
N GLU A 98 11.54 -11.46 -29.90
CA GLU A 98 11.90 -12.84 -29.56
C GLU A 98 13.23 -13.31 -30.18
N SER A 99 13.69 -12.65 -31.26
CA SER A 99 15.01 -12.86 -31.84
C SER A 99 16.17 -12.42 -30.94
N VAL A 100 15.94 -11.48 -30.02
CA VAL A 100 16.93 -10.98 -29.05
C VAL A 100 16.78 -11.68 -27.70
N LEU A 101 15.53 -11.92 -27.27
CA LEU A 101 15.21 -12.64 -26.05
C LEU A 101 14.26 -13.80 -26.39
N PRO A 102 14.73 -15.05 -26.52
CA PRO A 102 13.93 -16.19 -26.99
C PRO A 102 13.00 -16.71 -25.88
N MET A 103 12.06 -15.86 -25.47
CA MET A 103 11.01 -16.13 -24.49
C MET A 103 9.74 -15.38 -24.95
N PRO A 104 8.58 -16.02 -25.04
CA PRO A 104 7.32 -15.35 -25.41
C PRO A 104 6.96 -14.21 -24.46
N LEU A 105 6.30 -13.17 -24.96
CA LEU A 105 5.87 -12.02 -24.15
C LEU A 105 5.03 -12.44 -22.93
N THR A 106 4.09 -13.37 -23.12
CA THR A 106 3.21 -13.87 -22.06
C THR A 106 4.00 -14.51 -20.92
N GLU A 107 5.05 -15.27 -21.24
CA GLU A 107 5.92 -15.89 -20.25
C GLU A 107 6.72 -14.83 -19.47
N ARG A 108 7.25 -13.81 -20.16
CA ARG A 108 7.94 -12.68 -19.51
C ARG A 108 7.03 -11.94 -18.53
N VAL A 109 5.77 -11.72 -18.92
CA VAL A 109 4.75 -11.07 -18.09
C VAL A 109 4.45 -11.92 -16.86
N VAL A 110 4.31 -13.24 -17.00
CA VAL A 110 4.11 -14.14 -15.85
C VAL A 110 5.29 -14.07 -14.88
N TRP A 111 6.52 -14.10 -15.36
CA TRP A 111 7.70 -13.97 -14.49
C TRP A 111 7.75 -12.63 -13.78
N LEU A 112 7.45 -11.53 -14.47
CA LEU A 112 7.34 -10.22 -13.85
C LEU A 112 6.21 -10.16 -12.82
N ALA A 113 5.06 -10.78 -13.09
CA ALA A 113 3.94 -10.86 -12.15
C ALA A 113 4.31 -11.66 -10.89
N VAL A 114 5.06 -12.75 -11.01
CA VAL A 114 5.58 -13.51 -9.86
C VAL A 114 6.54 -12.65 -9.03
N VAL A 115 7.45 -11.92 -9.68
CA VAL A 115 8.36 -11.01 -8.98
C VAL A 115 7.58 -9.88 -8.30
N ASP A 116 6.61 -9.29 -8.99
CA ASP A 116 5.72 -8.25 -8.46
C ASP A 116 4.95 -8.75 -7.25
N TYR A 117 4.40 -9.96 -7.33
CA TYR A 117 3.72 -10.62 -6.23
C TYR A 117 4.60 -10.73 -4.97
N LEU A 118 5.83 -11.24 -5.10
CA LEU A 118 6.74 -11.36 -3.96
C LEU A 118 7.15 -9.99 -3.39
N LEU A 119 7.39 -9.02 -4.27
CA LEU A 119 7.78 -7.67 -3.87
C LEU A 119 6.63 -6.92 -3.19
N VAL A 120 5.40 -7.05 -3.69
CA VAL A 120 4.22 -6.41 -3.12
C VAL A 120 3.89 -7.00 -1.76
N SER A 121 3.95 -8.32 -1.57
CA SER A 121 3.71 -8.92 -0.24
C SER A 121 4.73 -8.44 0.79
N TYR A 122 6.01 -8.35 0.42
CA TYR A 122 7.03 -7.75 1.28
C TYR A 122 6.78 -6.26 1.52
N HIS A 123 6.37 -5.52 0.49
CA HIS A 123 6.09 -4.09 0.58
C HIS A 123 4.96 -3.78 1.57
N PHE A 124 3.87 -4.55 1.54
CA PHE A 124 2.78 -4.44 2.51
C PHE A 124 3.25 -4.71 3.94
N ALA A 125 4.00 -5.80 4.16
CA ALA A 125 4.60 -6.08 5.47
C ALA A 125 5.50 -4.93 5.96
N ALA A 126 6.31 -4.36 5.06
CA ALA A 126 7.16 -3.21 5.39
C ALA A 126 6.31 -1.97 5.78
N GLN A 127 5.18 -1.73 5.11
CA GLN A 127 4.25 -0.67 5.47
C GLN A 127 3.63 -0.89 6.86
N HIS A 128 3.14 -2.10 7.15
CA HIS A 128 2.57 -2.43 8.46
C HIS A 128 3.59 -2.19 9.59
N PHE A 129 4.85 -2.59 9.38
CA PHE A 129 5.94 -2.29 10.30
C PHE A 129 6.17 -0.77 10.47
N GLY A 130 6.11 -0.01 9.37
CA GLY A 130 6.23 1.44 9.38
C GLY A 130 5.15 2.12 10.23
N LEU A 131 3.90 1.71 10.06
CA LEU A 131 2.75 2.24 10.81
C LEU A 131 2.80 1.88 12.30
N LEU A 132 3.14 0.63 12.64
CA LEU A 132 3.39 0.23 14.03
C LEU A 132 4.54 1.06 14.65
N SER A 133 5.61 1.29 13.89
CA SER A 133 6.73 2.11 14.33
C SER A 133 6.34 3.57 14.55
N LEU A 134 5.48 4.15 13.69
CA LEU A 134 4.93 5.50 13.88
C LEU A 134 4.11 5.59 15.17
N TYR A 135 3.19 4.65 15.41
CA TYR A 135 2.40 4.65 16.64
C TYR A 135 3.25 4.43 17.90
N ARG A 136 4.25 3.55 17.84
CA ARG A 136 5.22 3.35 18.93
C ARG A 136 6.05 4.60 19.20
N ALA A 137 6.50 5.29 18.16
CA ALA A 137 7.22 6.56 18.29
C ALA A 137 6.32 7.66 18.89
N ARG A 138 5.06 7.76 18.46
CA ARG A 138 4.06 8.70 19.00
C ARG A 138 3.75 8.43 20.47
N ALA A 139 3.80 7.17 20.91
CA ALA A 139 3.71 6.79 22.32
C ALA A 139 4.97 7.12 23.14
N GLY A 140 6.01 7.69 22.52
CA GLY A 140 7.28 8.03 23.18
C GLY A 140 8.17 6.81 23.43
N ARG A 141 8.02 5.74 22.64
CA ARG A 141 8.76 4.48 22.75
C ARG A 141 9.59 4.14 21.50
N ALA A 142 10.05 5.16 20.77
CA ALA A 142 10.78 4.99 19.51
C ALA A 142 12.03 4.09 19.66
N SER A 143 12.74 4.21 20.79
CA SER A 143 13.98 3.48 21.10
C SER A 143 13.76 2.07 21.67
N ASP A 144 12.52 1.64 21.90
CA ASP A 144 12.21 0.30 22.44
C ASP A 144 12.55 -0.80 21.41
N ALA A 145 13.70 -1.46 21.60
CA ALA A 145 14.24 -2.46 20.69
C ALA A 145 13.40 -3.75 20.66
N THR A 146 12.84 -4.16 21.80
CA THR A 146 12.02 -5.36 21.91
C THR A 146 10.70 -5.17 21.18
N ALA A 147 10.00 -4.06 21.45
CA ALA A 147 8.76 -3.75 20.74
C ALA A 147 9.00 -3.57 19.23
N ARG A 148 10.14 -2.99 18.82
CA ARG A 148 10.52 -2.90 17.40
C ARG A 148 10.69 -4.28 16.75
N ARG A 149 11.32 -5.22 17.44
CA ARG A 149 11.53 -6.59 16.93
C ARG A 149 10.19 -7.30 16.79
N LEU A 150 9.30 -7.16 17.77
CA LEU A 150 7.94 -7.71 17.72
C LEU A 150 7.12 -7.09 16.59
N ASP A 151 7.15 -5.76 16.43
CA ASP A 151 6.48 -5.06 15.32
C ASP A 151 6.91 -5.64 13.97
N ARG A 152 8.22 -5.87 13.79
CA ARG A 152 8.77 -6.39 12.54
C ARG A 152 8.34 -7.84 12.28
N TRP A 153 8.40 -8.70 13.28
CA TRP A 153 7.97 -10.09 13.14
C TRP A 153 6.48 -10.19 12.87
N PHE A 154 5.66 -9.47 13.63
CA PHE A 154 4.23 -9.42 13.43
C PHE A 154 3.87 -8.94 12.02
N ALA A 155 4.49 -7.84 11.56
CA ALA A 155 4.23 -7.30 10.23
C ALA A 155 4.67 -8.25 9.10
N LEU A 156 5.82 -8.93 9.23
CA LEU A 156 6.31 -9.89 8.24
C LEU A 156 5.49 -11.18 8.20
N VAL A 157 5.12 -11.73 9.37
CA VAL A 157 4.40 -13.00 9.46
C VAL A 157 2.92 -12.81 9.19
N VAL A 158 2.26 -11.91 9.93
CA VAL A 158 0.82 -11.69 9.83
C VAL A 158 0.50 -10.79 8.63
N GLY A 159 1.13 -9.63 8.53
CA GLY A 159 0.87 -8.65 7.46
C GLY A 159 1.46 -8.98 6.09
N GLY A 160 2.16 -10.10 5.92
CA GLY A 160 2.78 -10.49 4.65
C GLY A 160 2.77 -12.00 4.40
N GLY A 161 3.41 -12.78 5.27
CA GLY A 161 3.55 -14.24 5.08
C GLY A 161 2.21 -14.97 5.03
N PHE A 162 1.32 -14.72 5.99
CA PHE A 162 0.00 -15.35 6.00
C PHE A 162 -0.93 -14.86 4.91
N VAL A 163 -0.72 -13.64 4.40
CA VAL A 163 -1.43 -13.16 3.21
C VAL A 163 -1.08 -14.01 2.00
N VAL A 164 0.21 -14.27 1.77
CA VAL A 164 0.67 -15.12 0.66
C VAL A 164 0.13 -16.54 0.80
N VAL A 165 0.18 -17.10 2.01
CA VAL A 165 -0.36 -18.44 2.27
C VAL A 165 -1.87 -18.47 2.04
N ALA A 166 -2.62 -17.47 2.54
CA ALA A 166 -4.07 -17.43 2.36
C ALA A 166 -4.45 -17.30 0.88
N GLU A 167 -3.80 -16.45 0.10
CA GLU A 167 -4.06 -16.31 -1.34
C GLU A 167 -3.66 -17.57 -2.13
N ALA A 168 -2.50 -18.16 -1.85
CA ALA A 168 -2.07 -19.40 -2.48
C ALA A 168 -3.05 -20.56 -2.23
N LEU A 169 -3.67 -20.59 -1.03
CA LEU A 169 -4.66 -21.60 -0.66
C LEU A 169 -6.08 -21.31 -1.16
N SER A 170 -6.40 -20.06 -1.48
CA SER A 170 -7.78 -19.63 -1.75
C SER A 170 -8.10 -19.42 -3.22
N GLY A 171 -7.15 -19.58 -4.17
CA GLY A 171 -7.56 -19.63 -5.58
C GLY A 171 -6.56 -19.41 -6.69
N SER A 172 -5.23 -19.52 -6.51
CA SER A 172 -4.38 -19.67 -7.70
C SER A 172 -4.38 -21.14 -8.15
N ILE A 173 -5.40 -21.50 -8.92
CA ILE A 173 -5.54 -22.79 -9.62
C ILE A 173 -4.21 -23.16 -10.32
N ALA A 174 -3.51 -22.17 -10.89
CA ALA A 174 -2.21 -22.40 -11.51
C ALA A 174 -1.05 -22.73 -10.56
N PHE A 175 -1.09 -22.38 -9.27
CA PHE A 175 -0.04 -22.74 -8.30
C PHE A 175 -0.31 -24.11 -7.70
N GLN A 176 -1.55 -24.38 -7.30
CA GLN A 176 -1.95 -25.69 -6.79
C GLN A 176 -1.80 -26.77 -7.87
N ASP A 177 -2.42 -26.58 -9.04
CA ASP A 177 -2.43 -27.59 -10.11
C ASP A 177 -1.04 -27.87 -10.71
N ARG A 178 -0.16 -26.84 -10.83
CA ARG A 178 1.18 -27.05 -11.42
C ARG A 178 2.24 -27.50 -10.44
N TRP A 179 2.14 -27.14 -9.16
CA TRP A 179 3.27 -27.27 -8.23
C TRP A 179 2.93 -28.10 -7.00
N ILE A 180 1.73 -27.99 -6.44
CA ILE A 180 1.37 -28.64 -5.17
C ILE A 180 0.75 -30.02 -5.44
N ASP A 181 -0.26 -30.08 -6.31
CA ASP A 181 -0.99 -31.32 -6.59
C ASP A 181 -0.11 -32.41 -7.21
N PRO A 182 0.84 -32.11 -8.13
CA PRO A 182 1.76 -33.13 -8.65
C PRO A 182 2.74 -33.67 -7.60
N LEU A 183 3.02 -32.92 -6.53
CA LEU A 183 3.97 -33.30 -5.48
C LEU A 183 3.31 -34.08 -4.33
N LEU A 184 2.08 -33.73 -3.97
CA LEU A 184 1.42 -34.22 -2.75
C LEU A 184 0.18 -35.09 -3.03
N GLY A 185 -0.34 -35.10 -4.25
CA GLY A 185 -1.65 -35.66 -4.57
C GLY A 185 -2.81 -34.84 -3.98
N SER A 186 -4.04 -35.11 -4.44
CA SER A 186 -5.24 -34.37 -4.02
C SER A 186 -5.48 -34.42 -2.51
N ASP A 187 -5.32 -35.60 -1.90
CA ASP A 187 -5.58 -35.79 -0.48
C ASP A 187 -4.52 -35.07 0.40
N GLY A 188 -3.27 -35.05 -0.07
CA GLY A 188 -2.18 -34.34 0.59
C GLY A 188 -2.32 -32.83 0.48
N ALA A 189 -2.74 -32.32 -0.68
CA ALA A 189 -3.03 -30.91 -0.91
C ALA A 189 -4.20 -30.43 -0.04
N ASP A 190 -5.26 -31.24 0.08
CA ASP A 190 -6.42 -30.95 0.93
C ASP A 190 -6.04 -30.91 2.42
N LEU A 191 -5.27 -31.88 2.90
CA LEU A 191 -4.80 -31.91 4.27
C LEU A 191 -3.90 -30.70 4.57
N LEU A 192 -2.99 -30.36 3.65
CA LEU A 192 -2.12 -29.19 3.78
C LEU A 192 -2.93 -27.90 3.84
N SER A 193 -3.92 -27.75 2.94
CA SER A 193 -4.79 -26.57 2.90
C SER A 193 -5.57 -26.38 4.20
N ARG A 194 -6.22 -27.45 4.71
CA ARG A 194 -6.92 -27.41 6.01
C ARG A 194 -5.98 -27.11 7.16
N THR A 195 -4.81 -27.76 7.20
CA THR A 195 -3.81 -27.55 8.25
C THR A 195 -3.32 -26.10 8.28
N LEU A 196 -3.02 -25.53 7.12
CA LEU A 196 -2.57 -24.14 7.01
C LEU A 196 -3.68 -23.15 7.31
N HIS A 197 -4.93 -23.45 6.94
CA HIS A 197 -6.09 -22.64 7.29
C HIS A 197 -6.30 -22.60 8.81
N ASP A 198 -6.48 -23.75 9.46
CA ASP A 198 -6.79 -23.82 10.89
C ASP A 198 -5.60 -23.38 11.75
N GLY A 199 -4.40 -23.84 11.40
CA GLY A 199 -3.15 -23.42 12.04
C GLY A 199 -2.88 -21.92 11.84
N GLY A 200 -3.19 -21.38 10.67
CA GLY A 200 -3.08 -19.96 10.35
C GLY A 200 -3.97 -19.10 11.24
N ILE A 201 -5.25 -19.46 11.38
CA ILE A 201 -6.21 -18.77 12.27
C ILE A 201 -5.68 -18.78 13.72
N VAL A 202 -5.32 -19.95 14.25
CA VAL A 202 -4.83 -20.09 15.62
C VAL A 202 -3.58 -19.25 15.83
N LEU A 203 -2.62 -19.28 14.91
CA LEU A 203 -1.38 -18.51 15.06
C LEU A 203 -1.64 -17.01 15.00
N VAL A 204 -2.51 -16.53 14.10
CA VAL A 204 -2.86 -15.10 14.04
C VAL A 204 -3.51 -14.66 15.35
N VAL A 205 -4.45 -15.43 15.92
CA VAL A 205 -5.08 -15.12 17.21
C VAL A 205 -4.03 -15.05 18.33
N ILE A 206 -3.16 -16.05 18.44
CA ILE A 206 -2.10 -16.10 19.47
C ILE A 206 -1.17 -14.89 19.36
N LEU A 207 -0.67 -14.59 18.15
CA LEU A 207 0.23 -13.46 17.91
C LEU A 207 -0.45 -12.13 18.20
N THR A 208 -1.73 -12.00 17.89
CA THR A 208 -2.55 -10.82 18.20
C THR A 208 -2.65 -10.62 19.71
N VAL A 209 -3.05 -11.64 20.45
CA VAL A 209 -3.17 -11.59 21.92
C VAL A 209 -1.82 -11.27 22.56
N LEU A 210 -0.73 -11.86 22.06
CA LEU A 210 0.62 -11.56 22.54
C LEU A 210 0.99 -10.09 22.31
N MET A 211 0.76 -9.57 21.11
CA MET A 211 1.03 -8.16 20.77
C MET A 211 0.24 -7.18 21.65
N LEU A 212 -1.05 -7.48 21.89
CA LEU A 212 -1.91 -6.69 22.77
C LEU A 212 -1.46 -6.77 24.23
N ARG A 213 -1.13 -7.96 24.74
CA ARG A 213 -0.62 -8.15 26.10
C ARG A 213 0.68 -7.40 26.33
N VAL A 214 1.60 -7.42 25.36
CA VAL A 214 2.85 -6.64 25.42
C VAL A 214 2.56 -5.15 25.43
N GLU A 215 1.61 -4.67 24.62
CA GLU A 215 1.25 -3.25 24.58
C GLU A 215 0.62 -2.76 25.88
N LEU A 216 -0.32 -3.53 26.44
CA LEU A 216 -1.01 -3.24 27.71
C LEU A 216 -0.05 -3.20 28.90
N ARG A 217 1.02 -4.01 28.85
CA ARG A 217 2.07 -4.04 29.88
C ARG A 217 3.19 -3.04 29.66
N SER A 218 3.15 -2.28 28.56
CA SER A 218 4.18 -1.29 28.29
C SER A 218 4.03 -0.08 29.21
N GLN A 219 5.14 0.62 29.47
CA GLN A 219 5.16 1.84 30.29
C GLN A 219 4.28 2.98 29.72
N ARG A 220 4.00 2.94 28.40
CA ARG A 220 3.18 3.93 27.70
C ARG A 220 2.31 3.23 26.65
N PRO A 221 1.18 2.62 27.06
CA PRO A 221 0.26 1.96 26.15
C PRO A 221 -0.32 2.95 25.13
N SER A 222 -0.54 2.46 23.92
CA SER A 222 -1.01 3.22 22.77
C SER A 222 -2.25 2.56 22.19
N LEU A 223 -3.42 3.13 22.50
CA LEU A 223 -4.69 2.73 21.91
C LEU A 223 -4.64 2.63 20.38
N PRO A 224 -4.11 3.61 19.62
CA PRO A 224 -4.06 3.47 18.17
C PRO A 224 -3.12 2.36 17.69
N ARG A 225 -2.04 2.04 18.43
CA ARG A 225 -1.20 0.87 18.10
C ARG A 225 -1.98 -0.43 18.29
N MET A 226 -2.72 -0.56 19.39
CA MET A 226 -3.57 -1.74 19.65
C MET A 226 -4.65 -1.89 18.58
N ALA A 227 -5.35 -0.80 18.26
CA ALA A 227 -6.35 -0.76 17.21
C ALA A 227 -5.77 -1.17 15.85
N TYR A 228 -4.54 -0.74 15.54
CA TYR A 228 -3.85 -1.12 14.31
C TYR A 228 -3.52 -2.61 14.27
N VAL A 229 -3.00 -3.18 15.37
CA VAL A 229 -2.74 -4.63 15.50
C VAL A 229 -4.03 -5.42 15.28
N VAL A 230 -5.14 -5.01 15.90
CA VAL A 230 -6.45 -5.65 15.72
C VAL A 230 -6.90 -5.54 14.26
N GLY A 231 -6.77 -4.37 13.63
CA GLY A 231 -7.13 -4.17 12.23
C GLY A 231 -6.36 -5.08 11.27
N VAL A 232 -5.04 -5.16 11.41
CA VAL A 232 -4.21 -6.08 10.59
C VAL A 232 -4.65 -7.53 10.79
N SER A 233 -4.85 -7.93 12.04
CA SER A 233 -5.25 -9.31 12.36
C SER A 233 -6.63 -9.64 11.81
N ALA A 234 -7.58 -8.71 11.91
CA ALA A 234 -8.92 -8.88 11.38
C ALA A 234 -8.91 -9.11 9.86
N MET A 235 -8.10 -8.36 9.10
CA MET A 235 -7.97 -8.56 7.65
C MET A 235 -7.45 -9.96 7.30
N VAL A 236 -6.43 -10.44 8.01
CA VAL A 236 -5.83 -11.76 7.74
C VAL A 236 -6.75 -12.89 8.18
N LEU A 237 -7.41 -12.76 9.35
CA LEU A 237 -8.44 -13.70 9.77
C LEU A 237 -9.59 -13.76 8.77
N PHE A 238 -9.94 -12.62 8.17
CA PHE A 238 -10.94 -12.57 7.10
C PHE A 238 -10.53 -13.39 5.88
N ALA A 239 -9.25 -13.32 5.49
CA ALA A 239 -8.70 -14.11 4.39
C ALA A 239 -8.92 -15.62 4.61
N PHE A 240 -8.68 -16.10 5.83
CA PHE A 240 -8.92 -17.50 6.17
C PHE A 240 -10.41 -17.83 6.26
N LEU A 241 -11.18 -17.05 7.01
CA LEU A 241 -12.55 -17.38 7.37
C LEU A 241 -13.55 -17.21 6.22
N ALA A 242 -13.41 -16.16 5.42
CA ALA A 242 -14.39 -15.84 4.39
C ALA A 242 -14.26 -16.75 3.16
N ARG A 243 -13.10 -17.39 2.96
CA ARG A 243 -12.77 -18.24 1.78
C ARG A 243 -13.10 -17.58 0.44
N ALA A 244 -13.19 -16.25 0.41
CA ALA A 244 -13.50 -15.44 -0.74
C ALA A 244 -12.30 -14.52 -0.98
N PRO A 245 -11.40 -14.84 -1.94
CA PRO A 245 -10.19 -14.05 -2.20
C PRO A 245 -10.50 -12.57 -2.45
N PHE A 246 -11.62 -12.30 -3.11
CA PHE A 246 -12.05 -10.94 -3.41
C PHE A 246 -12.23 -10.10 -2.14
N LEU A 247 -12.88 -10.64 -1.11
CA LEU A 247 -13.09 -9.94 0.16
C LEU A 247 -11.78 -9.56 0.85
N PHE A 248 -10.82 -10.48 0.83
CA PHE A 248 -9.49 -10.20 1.34
C PHE A 248 -8.80 -9.10 0.53
N ILE A 249 -8.82 -9.19 -0.81
CA ILE A 249 -8.24 -8.19 -1.71
C ILE A 249 -8.81 -6.80 -1.42
N VAL A 250 -10.13 -6.67 -1.22
CA VAL A 250 -10.77 -5.39 -0.87
C VAL A 250 -10.17 -4.83 0.41
N LEU A 251 -10.16 -5.61 1.50
CA LEU A 251 -9.67 -5.14 2.80
C LEU A 251 -8.19 -4.78 2.77
N TRP A 252 -7.38 -5.70 2.25
CA TRP A 252 -5.93 -5.58 2.19
C TRP A 252 -5.52 -4.38 1.34
N SER A 253 -6.05 -4.30 0.12
CA SER A 253 -5.71 -3.25 -0.83
C SER A 253 -6.17 -1.88 -0.35
N VAL A 254 -7.42 -1.73 0.09
CA VAL A 254 -7.95 -0.43 0.53
C VAL A 254 -7.21 0.07 1.76
N GLN A 255 -6.90 -0.81 2.73
CA GLN A 255 -6.09 -0.43 3.91
C GLN A 255 -4.73 0.10 3.49
N HIS A 256 -4.10 -0.56 2.53
CA HIS A 256 -2.79 -0.16 2.04
C HIS A 256 -2.82 1.17 1.32
N TRP A 257 -3.70 1.31 0.33
CA TRP A 257 -3.81 2.50 -0.51
C TRP A 257 -4.20 3.74 0.30
N SER A 258 -5.19 3.60 1.19
CA SER A 258 -5.61 4.70 2.07
C SER A 258 -4.46 5.15 2.96
N SER A 259 -3.71 4.20 3.52
CA SER A 259 -2.63 4.53 4.45
C SER A 259 -1.54 5.31 3.74
N ALA A 260 -1.10 4.83 2.58
CA ALA A 260 -0.08 5.49 1.77
C ALA A 260 -0.51 6.91 1.35
N MET A 261 -1.72 7.08 0.84
CA MET A 261 -2.24 8.40 0.45
C MET A 261 -2.37 9.35 1.65
N GLY A 262 -2.89 8.85 2.77
CA GLY A 262 -3.01 9.61 4.01
C GLY A 262 -1.64 10.11 4.49
N LEU A 263 -0.66 9.20 4.60
CA LEU A 263 0.70 9.54 5.04
C LEU A 263 1.39 10.51 4.08
N ALA A 264 1.25 10.30 2.77
CA ALA A 264 1.79 11.21 1.76
C ALA A 264 1.20 12.62 1.88
N SER A 265 -0.11 12.74 2.10
CA SER A 265 -0.75 14.04 2.29
C SER A 265 -0.23 14.82 3.52
N LEU A 266 0.12 14.11 4.60
CA LEU A 266 0.68 14.70 5.81
C LEU A 266 2.15 15.08 5.62
N ALA A 267 2.93 14.18 5.00
CA ALA A 267 4.33 14.44 4.70
C ALA A 267 4.48 15.66 3.77
N ALA A 268 3.70 15.73 2.69
CA ALA A 268 3.70 16.86 1.77
C ALA A 268 3.31 18.18 2.46
N SER A 269 2.23 18.18 3.26
CA SER A 269 1.67 19.41 3.84
C SER A 269 2.34 19.94 5.10
N GLY A 270 3.18 19.14 5.76
CA GLY A 270 4.00 19.65 6.88
C GLY A 270 5.50 19.77 6.59
N GLY A 271 5.94 19.43 5.37
CA GLY A 271 7.33 19.62 4.93
C GLY A 271 7.72 21.10 4.79
N ALA A 272 9.03 21.38 4.83
CA ALA A 272 9.57 22.71 4.59
C ALA A 272 9.18 23.22 3.19
N GLN A 273 8.67 24.45 3.11
CA GLN A 273 8.26 25.11 1.88
C GLN A 273 9.34 26.10 1.45
N ALA A 274 10.51 25.60 1.04
CA ALA A 274 11.58 26.44 0.52
C ALA A 274 11.34 26.79 -0.96
N PRO A 275 11.90 27.90 -1.47
CA PRO A 275 11.80 28.27 -2.88
C PRO A 275 12.37 27.16 -3.78
N GLY A 276 11.50 26.61 -4.63
CA GLY A 276 11.80 25.53 -5.54
C GLY A 276 11.97 25.98 -7.00
N ALA A 277 12.11 25.00 -7.90
CA ALA A 277 11.98 25.21 -9.34
C ALA A 277 10.62 25.85 -9.70
N HIS A 278 10.46 26.36 -10.94
CA HIS A 278 9.21 27.00 -11.38
C HIS A 278 7.96 26.14 -11.12
N TRP A 279 7.98 24.86 -11.52
CA TRP A 279 6.86 23.95 -11.32
C TRP A 279 6.59 23.67 -9.82
N GLN A 280 7.61 23.70 -8.95
CA GLN A 280 7.41 23.54 -7.49
C GLN A 280 6.64 24.71 -6.89
N ARG A 281 6.84 25.91 -7.43
CA ARG A 281 6.06 27.10 -7.05
C ARG A 281 4.60 26.96 -7.48
N LEU A 282 4.35 26.38 -8.66
CA LEU A 282 2.99 26.07 -9.12
C LEU A 282 2.30 25.03 -8.24
N LEU A 283 3.02 24.00 -7.77
CA LEU A 283 2.44 22.96 -6.89
C LEU A 283 2.41 23.35 -5.40
N ALA A 284 3.07 24.43 -4.99
CA ALA A 284 3.11 24.86 -3.59
C ALA A 284 1.72 25.05 -2.95
N PRO A 285 0.69 25.65 -3.61
CA PRO A 285 -0.65 25.76 -3.04
C PRO A 285 -1.32 24.40 -2.78
N VAL A 286 -1.02 23.39 -3.61
CA VAL A 286 -1.49 22.01 -3.44
C VAL A 286 -0.77 21.39 -2.26
N ASN A 287 0.57 21.41 -2.27
CA ASN A 287 1.38 20.78 -1.23
C ASN A 287 1.10 21.33 0.16
N ARG A 288 0.76 22.62 0.32
CA ARG A 288 0.40 23.23 1.62
C ARG A 288 -0.89 22.68 2.23
N ARG A 289 -1.75 22.01 1.44
CA ARG A 289 -3.07 21.54 1.86
C ARG A 289 -3.17 20.04 1.66
N GLY A 290 -3.13 19.27 2.75
CA GLY A 290 -3.19 17.81 2.67
C GLY A 290 -4.40 17.28 1.88
N TRP A 291 -5.57 17.92 2.01
CA TRP A 291 -6.76 17.56 1.23
C TRP A 291 -6.58 17.79 -0.28
N ALA A 292 -5.83 18.82 -0.69
CA ALA A 292 -5.58 19.11 -2.09
C ALA A 292 -4.61 18.09 -2.68
N VAL A 293 -3.61 17.65 -1.92
CA VAL A 293 -2.72 16.53 -2.31
C VAL A 293 -3.55 15.27 -2.53
N LEU A 294 -4.46 14.94 -1.61
CA LEU A 294 -5.34 13.77 -1.76
C LEU A 294 -6.22 13.88 -3.01
N LEU A 295 -6.81 15.06 -3.26
CA LEU A 295 -7.64 15.29 -4.45
C LEU A 295 -6.83 15.11 -5.74
N VAL A 296 -5.63 15.68 -5.81
CA VAL A 296 -4.76 15.53 -7.00
C VAL A 296 -4.36 14.07 -7.20
N LEU A 297 -3.95 13.38 -6.15
CA LEU A 297 -3.61 11.95 -6.24
C LEU A 297 -4.82 11.10 -6.65
N ALA A 298 -6.03 11.44 -6.19
CA ALA A 298 -7.25 10.76 -6.60
C ALA A 298 -7.60 10.99 -8.07
N VAL A 299 -7.47 12.24 -8.55
CA VAL A 299 -7.65 12.56 -9.98
C VAL A 299 -6.60 11.84 -10.83
N LEU A 300 -5.33 11.86 -10.42
CA LEU A 300 -4.28 11.09 -11.10
C LEU A 300 -4.59 9.60 -11.10
N SER A 301 -5.13 9.06 -10.00
CA SER A 301 -5.55 7.67 -9.90
C SER A 301 -6.57 7.30 -10.99
N THR A 302 -7.64 8.10 -11.09
CA THR A 302 -8.68 7.91 -12.10
C THR A 302 -8.14 8.03 -13.52
N LEU A 303 -7.31 9.05 -13.80
CA LEU A 303 -6.77 9.28 -15.14
C LEU A 303 -5.76 8.21 -15.58
N LEU A 304 -5.05 7.60 -14.64
CA LEU A 304 -4.09 6.54 -14.91
C LEU A 304 -4.75 5.17 -15.06
N LEU A 305 -5.99 5.00 -14.59
CA LEU A 305 -6.72 3.73 -14.60
C LEU A 305 -6.68 3.01 -15.96
N PRO A 306 -7.06 3.60 -17.11
CA PRO A 306 -7.11 2.88 -18.38
C PRO A 306 -5.72 2.50 -18.93
N VAL A 307 -4.65 3.16 -18.46
CA VAL A 307 -3.27 2.91 -18.87
C VAL A 307 -2.63 1.83 -18.01
N MET A 308 -2.87 1.90 -16.70
CA MET A 308 -2.16 1.11 -15.71
C MET A 308 -2.87 -0.20 -15.35
N GLU A 309 -4.19 -0.27 -15.55
CA GLU A 309 -4.98 -1.48 -15.29
C GLU A 309 -4.67 -2.62 -16.26
N VAL A 310 -4.06 -2.32 -17.42
CA VAL A 310 -3.60 -3.31 -18.41
C VAL A 310 -2.70 -4.39 -17.78
N GLN A 311 -1.95 -4.07 -16.73
CA GLN A 311 -1.11 -5.07 -16.03
C GLN A 311 -1.89 -5.98 -15.07
N ALA A 312 -3.08 -5.58 -14.65
CA ALA A 312 -3.61 -5.95 -13.34
C ALA A 312 -4.89 -6.79 -13.36
N VAL A 313 -5.58 -6.89 -14.50
CA VAL A 313 -6.88 -7.56 -14.57
C VAL A 313 -6.92 -8.55 -15.72
N THR A 314 -7.48 -9.73 -15.43
CA THR A 314 -8.02 -10.65 -16.43
C THR A 314 -9.26 -10.05 -17.09
N ASP A 315 -9.69 -10.57 -18.24
CA ASP A 315 -10.73 -9.95 -19.07
C ASP A 315 -12.10 -9.73 -18.37
N GLU A 316 -12.33 -10.33 -17.20
CA GLU A 316 -13.65 -10.39 -16.56
C GLU A 316 -13.98 -9.19 -15.64
N TYR A 317 -13.01 -8.42 -15.12
CA TYR A 317 -13.28 -7.44 -14.05
C TYR A 317 -12.55 -6.10 -14.17
N VAL A 318 -12.79 -5.40 -15.28
CA VAL A 318 -12.03 -4.21 -15.67
C VAL A 318 -12.76 -2.93 -15.19
N TYR A 319 -12.16 -2.20 -14.26
CA TYR A 319 -12.78 -0.99 -13.71
C TYR A 319 -12.64 0.22 -14.63
N ALA A 320 -11.59 0.29 -15.45
CA ALA A 320 -11.42 1.34 -16.45
C ALA A 320 -12.61 1.39 -17.41
N ASP A 321 -13.18 0.26 -17.79
CA ASP A 321 -14.30 0.18 -18.74
C ASP A 321 -15.54 0.91 -18.23
N ARG A 322 -15.77 0.87 -16.91
CA ARG A 322 -16.92 1.54 -16.27
C ARG A 322 -16.85 3.07 -16.37
N ILE A 323 -15.67 3.64 -16.60
CA ILE A 323 -15.45 5.09 -16.66
C ILE A 323 -15.08 5.54 -18.09
N PHE A 324 -14.23 4.79 -18.77
CA PHE A 324 -13.61 5.17 -20.03
C PHE A 324 -14.14 4.37 -21.23
N GLY A 325 -14.91 3.30 -21.01
CA GLY A 325 -15.53 2.49 -22.05
C GLY A 325 -14.55 2.09 -23.17
N ASP A 326 -14.90 2.44 -24.40
CA ASP A 326 -14.14 2.08 -25.61
C ASP A 326 -12.67 2.52 -25.57
N ALA A 327 -12.33 3.60 -24.87
CA ALA A 327 -10.94 4.05 -24.77
C ALA A 327 -10.06 3.06 -23.97
N ALA A 328 -10.61 2.49 -22.89
CA ALA A 328 -9.92 1.47 -22.09
C ALA A 328 -9.82 0.14 -22.85
N LEU A 329 -10.87 -0.23 -23.58
CA LEU A 329 -10.87 -1.40 -24.45
C LEU A 329 -9.84 -1.27 -25.58
N TRP A 330 -9.77 -0.11 -26.21
CA TRP A 330 -8.80 0.17 -27.27
C TRP A 330 -7.37 0.04 -26.76
N LEU A 331 -7.04 0.61 -25.60
CA LEU A 331 -5.68 0.52 -25.03
C LEU A 331 -5.26 -0.95 -24.81
N ARG A 332 -6.17 -1.79 -24.30
CA ARG A 332 -5.93 -3.21 -24.00
C ARG A 332 -5.86 -4.11 -25.24
N SER A 333 -6.43 -3.68 -26.36
CA SER A 333 -6.36 -4.39 -27.64
C SER A 333 -5.33 -3.77 -28.61
N SER A 334 -4.68 -2.68 -28.21
CA SER A 334 -3.75 -1.94 -29.06
C SER A 334 -2.39 -2.64 -29.20
N PRO A 335 -1.61 -2.32 -30.26
CA PRO A 335 -0.21 -2.76 -30.36
C PRO A 335 0.70 -2.16 -29.26
N PHE A 336 0.21 -1.24 -28.43
CA PHE A 336 0.97 -0.64 -27.33
C PHE A 336 0.96 -1.49 -26.06
N VAL A 337 0.20 -2.58 -25.99
CA VAL A 337 0.11 -3.45 -24.80
C VAL A 337 1.47 -3.79 -24.18
N PRO A 338 2.52 -4.18 -24.93
CA PRO A 338 3.84 -4.45 -24.33
C PRO A 338 4.44 -3.24 -23.59
N ALA A 339 4.26 -2.04 -24.14
CA ALA A 339 4.74 -0.80 -23.52
C ALA A 339 3.88 -0.40 -22.31
N LEU A 340 2.56 -0.62 -22.37
CA LEU A 340 1.64 -0.38 -21.25
C LEU A 340 1.93 -1.33 -20.08
N LEU A 341 2.20 -2.60 -20.37
CA LEU A 341 2.66 -3.58 -19.37
C LEU A 341 4.00 -3.17 -18.76
N ALA A 342 4.96 -2.71 -19.57
CA ALA A 342 6.23 -2.21 -19.09
C ALA A 342 6.09 -0.99 -18.18
N LEU A 343 5.24 -0.04 -18.56
CA LEU A 343 4.90 1.11 -17.73
C LEU A 343 4.25 0.68 -16.41
N GLY A 344 3.33 -0.30 -16.50
CA GLY A 344 2.69 -0.96 -15.38
C GLY A 344 3.70 -1.48 -14.35
N PHE A 345 4.49 -2.49 -14.73
CA PHE A 345 5.48 -3.10 -13.85
C PHE A 345 6.52 -2.10 -13.36
N ALA A 346 7.03 -1.22 -14.24
CA ALA A 346 7.99 -0.19 -13.85
C ALA A 346 7.42 0.70 -12.75
N SER A 347 6.16 1.15 -12.89
CA SER A 347 5.51 1.98 -11.88
C SER A 347 5.36 1.27 -10.52
N GLY A 348 5.04 -0.03 -10.51
CA GLY A 348 4.92 -0.83 -9.29
C GLY A 348 6.26 -0.98 -8.58
N PHE A 349 7.30 -1.39 -9.31
CA PHE A 349 8.64 -1.55 -8.76
C PHE A 349 9.27 -0.22 -8.30
N ILE A 350 9.08 0.85 -9.07
CA ILE A 350 9.52 2.20 -8.68
C ILE A 350 8.79 2.64 -7.41
N HIS A 351 7.48 2.39 -7.32
CA HIS A 351 6.70 2.69 -6.12
C HIS A 351 7.26 1.97 -4.89
N TYR A 352 7.52 0.66 -4.97
CA TYR A 352 8.09 -0.10 -3.83
C TYR A 352 9.44 0.47 -3.37
N LEU A 353 10.29 0.89 -4.33
CA LEU A 353 11.56 1.52 -4.05
C LEU A 353 11.38 2.91 -3.40
N LEU A 354 10.54 3.76 -4.00
CA LEU A 354 10.36 5.15 -3.57
C LEU A 354 9.67 5.25 -2.22
N ASP A 355 8.71 4.39 -1.91
CA ASP A 355 8.11 4.31 -0.57
C ASP A 355 9.17 4.02 0.48
N ARG A 356 10.02 3.03 0.23
CA ARG A 356 11.14 2.69 1.13
C ARG A 356 12.15 3.82 1.24
N ALA A 357 12.33 4.63 0.22
CA ALA A 357 13.24 5.78 0.25
C ALA A 357 12.61 6.97 0.99
N ALA A 358 11.35 7.29 0.69
CA ALA A 358 10.64 8.44 1.21
C ALA A 358 10.24 8.29 2.69
N PHE A 359 10.03 7.06 3.16
CA PHE A 359 9.69 6.76 4.56
C PHE A 359 10.84 6.12 5.35
N ARG A 360 12.09 6.27 4.88
CA ARG A 360 13.29 5.77 5.55
C ARG A 360 13.69 6.61 6.77
N PHE A 361 12.92 6.53 7.85
CA PHE A 361 13.15 7.36 9.05
C PHE A 361 14.44 7.05 9.83
N SER A 362 15.25 6.06 9.42
CA SER A 362 16.62 5.94 9.93
C SER A 362 17.52 7.08 9.41
N SER A 363 17.25 7.64 8.24
CA SER A 363 17.97 8.77 7.68
C SER A 363 17.50 10.10 8.31
N PRO A 364 18.42 10.94 8.84
CA PRO A 364 18.07 12.25 9.37
C PRO A 364 17.44 13.17 8.31
N ASP A 365 17.99 13.18 7.10
CA ASP A 365 17.48 14.00 5.99
C ASP A 365 16.03 13.63 5.62
N VAL A 366 15.71 12.33 5.63
CA VAL A 366 14.35 11.86 5.35
C VAL A 366 13.40 12.25 6.49
N ARG A 367 13.84 12.20 7.75
CA ARG A 367 13.03 12.68 8.88
C ARG A 367 12.74 14.18 8.79
N GLU A 368 13.71 14.98 8.36
CA GLU A 368 13.49 16.42 8.15
C GLU A 368 12.52 16.67 6.99
N ALA A 369 12.68 15.97 5.86
CA ALA A 369 11.76 16.07 4.73
C ALA A 369 10.33 15.67 5.12
N ALA A 370 10.19 14.60 5.91
CA ALA A 370 8.92 14.06 6.39
C ALA A 370 8.46 14.64 7.74
N ARG A 371 9.03 15.76 8.21
CA ARG A 371 8.73 16.32 9.54
C ARG A 371 7.24 16.55 9.80
N GLY A 372 6.48 16.85 8.74
CA GLY A 372 5.03 17.02 8.79
C GLY A 372 4.27 15.80 9.30
N LEU A 373 4.84 14.61 9.09
CA LEU A 373 4.32 13.34 9.57
C LEU A 373 4.88 12.98 10.96
N LEU A 374 6.08 13.44 11.33
CA LEU A 374 6.79 13.00 12.53
C LEU A 374 6.59 13.93 13.73
N GLN A 375 6.45 15.24 13.50
CA GLN A 375 6.32 16.21 14.58
C GLN A 375 4.84 16.37 15.00
N PRO A 376 4.55 16.54 16.30
CA PRO A 376 3.24 17.01 16.73
C PRO A 376 3.01 18.41 16.16
N ARG A 377 1.85 18.65 15.52
CA ARG A 377 1.45 20.03 15.25
C ARG A 377 1.19 20.68 16.60
N HIS A 378 2.03 21.64 16.99
CA HIS A 378 1.68 22.55 18.08
C HIS A 378 0.38 23.25 17.66
N PRO A 379 -0.65 23.29 18.52
CA PRO A 379 -1.73 24.24 18.31
C PRO A 379 -1.08 25.61 18.21
N ARG A 380 -1.44 26.39 17.17
CA ARG A 380 -0.96 27.77 17.04
C ARG A 380 -1.20 28.46 18.38
N SER A 381 -0.13 28.78 19.10
CA SER A 381 -0.22 29.71 20.21
C SER A 381 -0.75 31.01 19.61
N TRP A 382 -1.99 31.32 19.94
CA TRP A 382 -2.52 32.67 19.80
C TRP A 382 -1.54 33.58 20.55
N GLN A 383 -0.64 34.26 19.84
CA GLN A 383 0.04 35.42 20.39
C GLN A 383 -0.94 36.57 20.22
N PRO A 384 -1.53 37.13 21.29
CA PRO A 384 -2.28 38.36 21.17
C PRO A 384 -1.29 39.41 20.67
N SER A 385 -1.60 40.09 19.57
CA SER A 385 -0.83 41.26 19.18
C SER A 385 -0.95 42.29 20.31
N MET A 386 0.09 42.46 21.11
CA MET A 386 0.25 43.67 21.88
C MET A 386 0.47 44.79 20.86
N ARG A 387 -0.62 45.47 20.50
CA ARG A 387 -0.53 46.79 19.89
C ARG A 387 0.15 47.69 20.92
N HIS A 388 1.35 48.13 20.58
CA HIS A 388 1.96 49.26 21.27
C HIS A 388 1.03 50.47 21.10
N VAL A 389 0.42 50.88 22.19
CA VAL A 389 0.01 52.27 22.40
C VAL A 389 1.25 53.00 22.88
N ARG A 390 1.83 53.83 22.01
CA ARG A 390 2.44 55.12 22.36
C ARG A 390 2.31 56.05 21.18
#